data_AF-A0A426YJ62-F1
#
_entry.id   AF-A0A426YJ62-F1
#
_cell.length_a   1.000
_cell.length_b   1.000
_cell.length_c   1.000
_cell.angle_alpha   90.00
_cell.angle_beta   90.00
_cell.angle_gamma   90.00
#
_symmetry.space_group_name_H-M   'P 1'
#
loop_
_entity.id
_entity.type
_entity.pdbx_description
1 polymer ?
#
loop_
_entity_poly.entity_id
_entity_poly.type
_entity_poly.pdbx_seq_one_letter_code
_entity_poly.pdbx_strand_id
1 'polypeptide(L)'
;MIKGWVGAQVDDAVAEQRLEAAVVLTPPLALEGGLAEEHQTPGLLPRVLSLLRNVRPGSDLTHFQACLLFPRYIMLSSLPPIFNMPKSQLQCYGESVYCINEDYLTRCPRGKSSFERFTSVVAWSISTMRPAIFGLAPFDPLLGETHHVSRGSLNVLLEQVTAMP
;
A
#
# COMPACT_ATOMS: atom_id res chain seq x y z
N MET A 1 -43.25 30.15 -22.58
CA MET A 1 -42.37 29.05 -23.05
C MET A 1 -40.96 29.10 -22.43
N ILE A 2 -40.77 29.62 -21.20
CA ILE A 2 -39.42 29.82 -20.61
C ILE A 2 -39.26 29.13 -19.23
N LYS A 3 -40.33 28.65 -18.60
CA LYS A 3 -40.27 28.01 -17.27
C LYS A 3 -39.89 26.53 -17.27
N GLY A 4 -39.72 25.89 -18.44
CA GLY A 4 -39.36 24.47 -18.55
C GLY A 4 -37.88 24.17 -18.74
N TRP A 5 -37.08 25.17 -19.13
CA TRP A 5 -35.66 24.96 -19.48
C TRP A 5 -34.71 25.10 -18.28
N VAL A 6 -35.11 25.89 -17.27
CA VAL A 6 -34.28 26.11 -16.06
C VAL A 6 -34.34 24.91 -15.11
N GLY A 7 -35.46 24.15 -15.08
CA GLY A 7 -35.59 22.96 -14.24
C GLY A 7 -34.68 21.81 -14.69
N ALA A 8 -34.69 21.49 -15.98
CA ALA A 8 -33.88 20.41 -16.54
C ALA A 8 -32.37 20.65 -16.35
N GLN A 9 -31.91 21.90 -16.52
CA GLN A 9 -30.49 22.23 -16.41
C GLN A 9 -29.98 22.25 -14.95
N VAL A 10 -30.87 22.48 -13.98
CA VAL A 10 -30.56 22.40 -12.54
C VAL A 10 -30.58 20.94 -12.08
N ASP A 11 -31.51 20.13 -12.58
CA ASP A 11 -31.58 18.71 -12.26
C ASP A 11 -30.41 17.92 -12.88
N ASP A 12 -29.97 18.28 -14.09
CA ASP A 12 -28.77 17.69 -14.73
C ASP A 12 -27.48 18.09 -14.00
N ALA A 13 -27.33 19.35 -13.57
CA ALA A 13 -26.17 19.79 -12.79
C ALA A 13 -26.10 19.14 -11.40
N VAL A 14 -27.25 18.90 -10.75
CA VAL A 14 -27.34 18.20 -9.47
C VAL A 14 -27.12 16.69 -9.64
N ALA A 15 -27.51 16.11 -10.77
CA ALA A 15 -27.24 14.71 -11.10
C ALA A 15 -25.76 14.47 -11.46
N GLU A 16 -25.13 15.39 -12.19
CA GLU A 16 -23.71 15.36 -12.54
C GLU A 16 -22.84 15.52 -11.28
N GLN A 17 -23.24 16.38 -10.33
CA GLN A 17 -22.59 16.54 -9.02
C GLN A 17 -22.79 15.33 -8.08
N ARG A 18 -23.86 14.53 -8.27
CA ARG A 18 -24.04 13.26 -7.54
C ARG A 18 -23.25 12.10 -8.16
N LEU A 19 -22.90 12.16 -9.44
CA LEU A 19 -22.01 11.17 -10.07
C LEU A 19 -20.56 11.33 -9.61
N GLU A 20 -20.13 12.56 -9.28
CA GLU A 20 -18.81 12.84 -8.70
C GLU A 20 -18.69 12.47 -7.20
N ALA A 21 -19.79 12.07 -6.55
CA ALA A 21 -19.83 11.86 -5.10
C ALA A 21 -19.42 10.43 -4.65
N ALA A 22 -18.93 9.57 -5.54
CA ALA A 22 -18.12 8.45 -5.12
C ALA A 22 -16.69 8.97 -4.90
N VAL A 23 -16.46 9.63 -3.76
CA VAL A 23 -15.11 10.01 -3.34
C VAL A 23 -14.34 8.72 -3.07
N VAL A 24 -13.76 8.17 -4.13
CA VAL A 24 -12.85 7.04 -4.09
C VAL A 24 -11.52 7.58 -3.59
N LEU A 25 -11.35 7.57 -2.26
CA LEU A 25 -10.15 8.05 -1.57
C LEU A 25 -8.86 7.39 -2.08
N THR A 26 -8.98 6.17 -2.59
CA THR A 26 -7.89 5.44 -3.25
C THR A 26 -8.53 4.56 -4.32
N PRO A 27 -8.07 4.62 -5.59
CA PRO A 27 -8.57 3.71 -6.62
C PRO A 27 -8.44 2.26 -6.13
N PRO A 28 -9.41 1.39 -6.46
CA PRO A 28 -9.34 -0.02 -6.09
C PRO A 28 -8.03 -0.62 -6.62
N LEU A 29 -7.50 -1.63 -5.92
CA LEU A 29 -6.28 -2.33 -6.32
C LEU A 29 -6.40 -2.77 -7.79
N ALA A 30 -5.62 -2.14 -8.66
CA ALA A 30 -5.57 -2.48 -10.07
C ALA A 30 -4.56 -3.62 -10.26
N LEU A 31 -4.96 -4.64 -11.01
CA LEU A 31 -4.10 -5.77 -11.38
C LEU A 31 -3.13 -5.40 -12.51
N GLU A 32 -3.46 -4.35 -13.27
CA GLU A 32 -2.69 -3.82 -14.40
C GLU A 32 -2.61 -2.29 -14.26
N GLY A 33 -1.45 -1.71 -14.57
CA GLY A 33 -1.18 -0.27 -14.43
C GLY A 33 -0.55 0.16 -13.10
N GLY A 34 0.15 1.30 -13.09
CA GLY A 34 0.75 1.89 -11.88
C GLY A 34 2.01 1.16 -11.40
N LEU A 35 2.21 1.01 -10.07
CA LEU A 35 3.35 0.28 -9.50
C LEU A 35 3.43 -1.19 -9.96
N ALA A 36 2.33 -1.75 -10.47
CA ALA A 36 2.28 -3.11 -11.04
C ALA A 36 2.95 -3.22 -12.42
N GLU A 37 3.16 -2.11 -13.15
CA GLU A 37 3.89 -2.12 -14.42
C GLU A 37 5.40 -2.29 -14.23
N GLU A 38 5.95 -1.79 -13.13
CA GLU A 38 7.37 -1.89 -12.79
C GLU A 38 7.80 -3.33 -12.45
N HIS A 39 6.83 -4.22 -12.22
CA HIS A 39 7.04 -5.61 -11.83
C HIS A 39 6.06 -6.59 -12.51
N GLN A 40 5.87 -6.45 -13.82
CA GLN A 40 5.05 -7.36 -14.61
C GLN A 40 5.60 -8.80 -14.57
N THR A 41 4.94 -9.64 -13.79
CA THR A 41 5.21 -11.07 -13.75
C THR A 41 4.18 -11.81 -14.61
N PRO A 42 4.58 -12.49 -15.69
CA PRO A 42 3.64 -13.19 -16.55
C PRO A 42 2.90 -14.31 -15.80
N GLY A 43 1.56 -14.25 -15.86
CA GLY A 43 0.68 -15.24 -15.23
C GLY A 43 0.64 -15.18 -13.70
N LEU A 44 0.86 -14.01 -13.09
CA LEU A 44 0.81 -13.82 -11.63
C LEU A 44 -0.50 -14.31 -11.01
N LEU A 45 -1.66 -13.98 -11.57
CA LEU A 45 -2.97 -14.40 -11.05
C LEU A 45 -3.12 -15.93 -10.96
N PRO A 46 -2.95 -16.70 -12.05
CA PRO A 46 -2.96 -18.17 -11.98
C PRO A 46 -1.98 -18.74 -10.95
N ARG A 47 -0.79 -18.12 -10.81
CA ARG A 47 0.24 -18.56 -9.88
C ARG A 47 -0.17 -18.31 -8.41
N VAL A 48 -0.71 -17.13 -8.09
CA VAL A 48 -1.23 -16.80 -6.76
C VAL A 48 -2.40 -17.73 -6.40
N LEU A 49 -3.36 -17.92 -7.32
CA LEU A 49 -4.48 -18.83 -7.10
C LEU A 49 -4.02 -20.28 -6.89
N SER A 50 -2.97 -20.70 -7.61
CA SER A 50 -2.36 -22.01 -7.41
C SER A 50 -1.66 -22.13 -6.05
N LEU A 51 -0.99 -21.09 -5.55
CA LEU A 51 -0.40 -21.08 -4.21
C LEU A 51 -1.49 -21.23 -3.13
N LEU A 52 -2.58 -20.47 -3.27
CA LEU A 52 -3.66 -20.43 -2.28
C LEU A 52 -4.55 -21.67 -2.31
N ARG A 53 -4.49 -22.51 -3.34
CA ARG A 53 -5.32 -23.72 -3.49
C ARG A 53 -5.25 -24.65 -2.27
N ASN A 54 -4.10 -24.72 -1.60
CA ASN A 54 -3.87 -25.60 -0.45
C ASN A 54 -3.85 -24.83 0.88
N VAL A 55 -4.17 -23.54 0.86
CA VAL A 55 -4.20 -22.68 2.05
C VAL A 55 -5.60 -22.71 2.63
N ARG A 56 -5.71 -22.95 3.93
CA ARG A 56 -7.00 -22.86 4.62
C ARG A 56 -7.35 -21.38 4.83
N PRO A 57 -8.59 -20.96 4.57
CA PRO A 57 -9.03 -19.62 4.96
C PRO A 57 -8.75 -19.36 6.44
N GLY A 58 -8.13 -18.21 6.75
CA GLY A 58 -7.71 -17.85 8.11
C GLY A 58 -6.34 -18.40 8.54
N SER A 59 -5.62 -19.12 7.68
CA SER A 59 -4.22 -19.47 7.93
C SER A 59 -3.32 -18.23 7.95
N ASP A 60 -2.39 -18.21 8.89
CA ASP A 60 -1.30 -17.23 8.91
C ASP A 60 -0.32 -17.51 7.76
N LEU A 61 -0.02 -16.47 6.98
CA LEU A 61 0.90 -16.54 5.85
C LEU A 61 2.34 -16.13 6.22
N THR A 62 2.58 -15.67 7.44
CA THR A 62 3.92 -15.27 7.95
C THR A 62 4.91 -16.44 7.87
N HIS A 63 4.42 -17.67 8.08
CA HIS A 63 5.19 -18.90 7.96
C HIS A 63 4.88 -19.70 6.69
N PHE A 64 4.39 -19.04 5.63
CA PHE A 64 4.12 -19.72 4.36
C PHE A 64 5.44 -20.10 3.65
N GLN A 65 6.15 -21.07 4.23
CA GLN A 65 7.17 -21.86 3.58
C GLN A 65 6.47 -22.73 2.55
N ALA A 66 6.90 -22.65 1.29
CA ALA A 66 6.68 -23.75 0.36
C ALA A 66 7.27 -25.02 1.02
N CYS A 67 6.39 -25.81 1.64
CA CYS A 67 6.73 -27.04 2.34
C CYS A 67 7.12 -28.10 1.31
N LEU A 68 8.33 -27.97 0.77
CA LEU A 68 9.03 -29.05 0.11
C LEU A 68 9.89 -29.74 1.17
N LEU A 69 9.24 -30.64 1.91
CA LEU A 69 9.80 -31.80 2.63
C LEU A 69 10.92 -31.50 3.67
N PHE A 70 10.55 -31.47 4.97
CA PHE A 70 11.30 -31.83 6.21
C PHE A 70 12.85 -31.84 6.27
N PRO A 71 13.50 -31.69 7.46
CA PRO A 71 13.34 -30.75 8.58
C PRO A 71 14.69 -30.13 9.07
N ARG A 72 14.60 -29.18 10.00
CA ARG A 72 15.65 -28.64 10.91
C ARG A 72 16.67 -27.66 10.30
N TYR A 73 16.59 -26.43 10.80
CA TYR A 73 17.57 -25.35 10.69
C TYR A 73 17.68 -24.69 9.32
N ILE A 74 16.78 -23.73 9.10
CA ILE A 74 16.99 -22.38 8.56
C ILE A 74 15.60 -21.93 8.12
N MET A 75 14.96 -21.13 8.99
CA MET A 75 13.71 -20.45 8.70
C MET A 75 14.03 -19.31 7.73
N LEU A 76 14.19 -19.63 6.45
CA LEU A 76 14.09 -18.69 5.34
C LEU A 76 12.68 -18.89 4.77
N SER A 77 11.82 -17.92 5.04
CA SER A 77 10.48 -17.71 4.50
C SER A 77 10.55 -17.52 2.97
N SER A 78 10.87 -18.59 2.24
CA SER A 78 11.02 -18.52 0.78
C SER A 78 9.68 -18.77 0.09
N LEU A 79 8.89 -17.71 -0.05
CA LEU A 79 7.99 -17.58 -1.21
C LEU A 79 8.85 -17.73 -2.48
N PRO A 80 8.39 -18.45 -3.52
CA PRO A 80 9.14 -18.54 -4.77
C PRO A 80 9.55 -17.14 -5.24
N PRO A 81 10.81 -16.91 -5.65
CA PRO A 81 11.34 -15.56 -5.92
C PRO A 81 10.53 -14.72 -6.91
N ILE A 82 9.74 -15.38 -7.75
CA ILE A 82 8.79 -14.76 -8.69
C ILE A 82 7.68 -13.95 -8.01
N PHE A 83 7.41 -14.19 -6.73
CA PHE A 83 6.46 -13.41 -5.92
C PHE A 83 7.16 -12.36 -5.06
N ASN A 84 8.48 -12.26 -5.11
CA ASN A 84 9.21 -11.29 -4.30
C ASN A 84 9.40 -10.00 -5.10
N MET A 85 8.98 -8.88 -4.53
CA MET A 85 9.40 -7.57 -5.02
C MET A 85 10.85 -7.30 -4.57
N PRO A 86 11.65 -6.51 -5.31
CA PRO A 86 13.05 -6.23 -5.02
C PRO A 86 13.19 -5.19 -3.90
N LYS A 87 12.42 -5.32 -2.82
CA LYS A 87 12.47 -4.48 -1.63
C LYS A 87 12.27 -5.31 -0.37
N SER A 88 12.92 -4.95 0.72
CA SER A 88 12.60 -5.51 2.05
C SER A 88 11.41 -4.80 2.68
N GLN A 89 10.77 -5.42 3.69
CA GLN A 89 9.66 -4.78 4.40
C GLN A 89 10.08 -3.42 4.99
N LEU A 90 11.32 -3.30 5.46
CA LEU A 90 11.85 -2.04 6.00
C LEU A 90 11.87 -0.94 4.93
N GLN A 91 12.25 -1.27 3.70
CA GLN A 91 12.23 -0.31 2.58
C GLN A 91 10.80 0.10 2.23
N CYS A 92 9.86 -0.85 2.12
CA CYS A 92 8.46 -0.56 1.84
C CYS A 92 7.83 0.35 2.91
N TYR A 93 8.13 0.09 4.19
CA TYR A 93 7.67 0.93 5.28
C TYR A 93 8.32 2.32 5.25
N GLY A 94 9.63 2.40 5.02
CA GLY A 94 10.33 3.68 4.91
C GLY A 94 9.80 4.56 3.78
N GLU A 95 9.64 4.00 2.59
CA GLU A 95 9.11 4.69 1.42
C GLU A 95 7.73 5.30 1.67
N SER A 96 6.89 4.66 2.49
CA SER A 96 5.58 5.22 2.85
C SER A 96 5.68 6.59 3.54
N VAL A 97 6.78 6.83 4.25
CA VAL A 97 7.00 8.06 5.04
C VAL A 97 7.64 9.15 4.19
N TYR A 98 8.67 8.82 3.42
CA TYR A 98 9.45 9.82 2.69
C TYR A 98 9.08 9.95 1.21
N CYS A 99 8.49 8.97 0.54
CA CYS A 99 8.05 9.09 -0.86
C CYS A 99 6.65 9.71 -0.90
N ILE A 100 6.52 10.98 -0.55
CA ILE A 100 5.27 11.75 -0.69
C ILE A 100 5.41 12.77 -1.82
N ASN A 101 4.31 12.98 -2.56
CA ASN A 101 4.25 13.96 -3.66
C ASN A 101 4.08 15.39 -3.10
N GLU A 102 3.33 15.52 -2.00
CA GLU A 102 3.17 16.76 -1.25
C GLU A 102 3.72 16.63 0.17
N ASP A 103 4.27 17.71 0.70
CA ASP A 103 4.80 17.78 2.06
C ASP A 103 3.68 18.00 3.09
N TYR A 104 2.94 16.94 3.39
CA TYR A 104 1.92 16.96 4.44
C TYR A 104 2.52 17.05 5.85
N LEU A 105 3.72 16.52 6.07
CA LEU A 105 4.38 16.50 7.39
C LEU A 105 4.69 17.90 7.90
N THR A 106 5.13 18.83 7.04
CA THR A 106 5.35 20.21 7.50
C THR A 106 4.07 21.00 7.72
N ARG A 107 2.92 20.55 7.17
CA ARG A 107 1.60 21.15 7.41
C ARG A 107 1.05 20.77 8.79
N CYS A 108 1.33 19.56 9.26
CA CYS A 108 0.88 19.05 10.57
C CYS A 108 1.17 20.00 11.74
N PRO A 109 2.38 20.57 11.92
CA PRO A 109 2.65 21.51 13.01
C PRO A 109 2.27 22.97 12.70
N ARG A 110 2.06 23.33 11.42
CA ARG A 110 1.85 24.73 10.98
C ARG A 110 0.38 25.18 10.97
N GLY A 111 -0.58 24.27 11.14
CA GLY A 111 -2.00 24.58 11.21
C GLY A 111 -2.35 25.51 12.38
N LYS A 112 -3.18 26.53 12.13
CA LYS A 112 -3.53 27.57 13.10
C LYS A 112 -4.43 27.01 14.20
N SER A 113 -5.36 26.13 13.83
CA SER A 113 -6.28 25.47 14.76
C SER A 113 -5.90 24.00 15.01
N SER A 114 -6.36 23.44 16.13
CA SER A 114 -6.23 22.00 16.40
C SER A 114 -6.91 21.15 15.32
N PHE A 115 -8.04 21.61 14.78
CA PHE A 115 -8.76 20.95 13.71
C PHE A 115 -7.93 20.89 12.42
N GLU A 116 -7.34 22.00 11.97
CA GLU A 116 -6.48 22.03 10.78
C GLU A 116 -5.27 21.11 10.90
N ARG A 117 -4.64 21.08 12.09
CA ARG A 117 -3.52 20.16 12.36
C ARG A 117 -3.97 18.71 12.31
N PHE A 118 -5.12 18.39 12.89
CA PHE A 118 -5.70 17.06 12.84
C PHE A 118 -6.03 16.62 11.40
N THR A 119 -6.68 17.48 10.61
CA THR A 119 -6.95 17.20 9.19
C THR A 119 -5.67 16.94 8.41
N SER A 120 -4.60 17.69 8.68
CA SER A 120 -3.29 17.49 8.04
C SER A 120 -2.66 16.14 8.40
N VAL A 121 -2.78 15.71 9.67
CA VAL A 121 -2.32 14.38 10.12
C VAL A 121 -3.12 13.27 9.44
N VAL A 122 -4.45 13.41 9.34
CA VAL A 122 -5.31 12.43 8.64
C VAL A 122 -4.93 12.36 7.15
N ALA A 123 -4.76 13.50 6.49
CA ALA A 123 -4.33 13.54 5.08
C ALA A 123 -2.96 12.88 4.89
N TRP A 124 -1.99 13.15 5.77
CA TRP A 124 -0.69 12.49 5.75
C TRP A 124 -0.83 10.98 5.95
N SER A 125 -1.59 10.53 6.95
CA SER A 125 -1.80 9.10 7.22
C SER A 125 -2.45 8.35 6.07
N ILE A 126 -3.35 8.98 5.31
CA ILE A 126 -3.93 8.38 4.11
C ILE A 126 -2.87 8.34 3.00
N SER A 127 -2.03 9.38 2.89
CA SER A 127 -0.98 9.46 1.86
C SER A 127 0.11 8.40 2.01
N THR A 128 0.34 7.87 3.22
CA THR A 128 1.30 6.79 3.47
C THR A 128 0.75 5.41 3.10
N MET A 129 -0.56 5.26 2.88
CA MET A 129 -1.15 4.01 2.39
C MET A 129 -0.84 3.84 0.90
N ARG A 130 0.36 3.34 0.59
CA ARG A 130 0.73 2.91 -0.76
C ARG A 130 -0.01 1.61 -1.09
N PRO A 131 -0.69 1.52 -2.26
CA PRO A 131 -1.26 0.25 -2.71
C PRO A 131 -0.12 -0.77 -2.88
N ALA A 132 -0.24 -1.92 -2.22
CA ALA A 132 0.66 -3.04 -2.46
C ALA A 132 0.48 -3.55 -3.89
N ILE A 133 1.57 -3.94 -4.55
CA ILE A 133 1.47 -4.61 -5.85
C ILE A 133 0.84 -5.98 -5.61
N PHE A 134 -0.32 -6.22 -6.21
CA PHE A 134 -1.06 -7.46 -6.00
C PHE A 134 -0.20 -8.68 -6.33
N GLY A 135 -0.18 -9.66 -5.42
CA GLY A 135 0.53 -10.93 -5.57
C GLY A 135 2.04 -10.85 -5.43
N LEU A 136 2.61 -9.71 -5.06
CA LEU A 136 4.01 -9.60 -4.67
C LEU A 136 4.14 -9.32 -3.17
N ALA A 137 5.18 -9.88 -2.57
CA ALA A 137 5.55 -9.65 -1.19
C ALA A 137 6.97 -9.07 -1.12
N PRO A 138 7.24 -8.07 -0.25
CA PRO A 138 8.60 -7.68 0.06
C PRO A 138 9.36 -8.80 0.75
N PHE A 139 10.69 -8.77 0.65
CA PHE A 139 11.56 -9.65 1.42
C PHE A 139 11.36 -9.43 2.92
N ASP A 140 11.29 -10.55 3.64
CA ASP A 140 11.25 -10.59 5.09
C ASP A 140 12.63 -10.18 5.65
N PRO A 141 12.72 -9.08 6.41
CA PRO A 141 14.00 -8.58 6.92
C PRO A 141 14.63 -9.55 7.92
N LEU A 142 15.96 -9.63 7.93
CA LEU A 142 16.66 -10.39 8.97
C LEU A 142 16.56 -9.68 10.33
N LEU A 143 16.61 -10.43 11.43
CA LEU A 143 16.67 -9.84 12.77
C LEU A 143 17.90 -8.91 12.88
N GLY A 144 17.68 -7.67 13.29
CA GLY A 144 18.70 -6.61 13.35
C GLY A 144 19.05 -5.97 11.99
N GLU A 145 18.39 -6.35 10.90
CA GLU A 145 18.48 -5.61 9.64
C GLU A 145 18.01 -4.17 9.86
N THR A 146 18.71 -3.22 9.25
CA THR A 146 18.39 -1.80 9.34
C THR A 146 18.17 -1.19 7.96
N HIS A 147 17.28 -0.22 7.89
CA HIS A 147 17.07 0.64 6.73
C HIS A 147 17.13 2.11 7.17
N HIS A 148 17.96 2.90 6.49
CA HIS A 148 18.12 4.32 6.76
C HIS A 148 18.00 5.15 5.49
N VAL A 149 17.18 6.20 5.54
CA VAL A 149 17.01 7.19 4.47
C VAL A 149 16.92 8.59 5.05
N SER A 150 17.61 9.53 4.39
CA SER A 150 17.50 10.97 4.65
C SER A 150 16.89 11.67 3.44
N ARG A 151 15.84 12.48 3.64
CA ARG A 151 15.23 13.36 2.63
C ARG A 151 15.09 14.77 3.19
N GLY A 152 15.96 15.68 2.78
CA GLY A 152 16.00 17.04 3.33
C GLY A 152 16.32 17.02 4.82
N SER A 153 15.43 17.58 5.65
CA SER A 153 15.56 17.55 7.12
C SER A 153 14.91 16.33 7.79
N LEU A 154 14.28 15.43 7.02
CA LEU A 154 13.67 14.20 7.53
C LEU A 154 14.67 13.05 7.46
N ASN A 155 14.90 12.39 8.59
CA ASN A 155 15.72 11.18 8.69
C ASN A 155 14.84 10.04 9.20
N VAL A 156 14.84 8.92 8.49
CA VAL A 156 14.07 7.72 8.81
C VAL A 156 15.04 6.58 9.06
N LEU A 157 14.94 5.95 10.23
CA LEU A 157 15.69 4.77 10.61
C LEU A 157 14.69 3.68 11.02
N LEU A 158 14.85 2.50 10.46
CA LEU A 158 14.01 1.33 10.73
C LEU A 158 14.91 0.15 11.04
N GLU A 159 14.48 -0.69 11.98
CA GLU A 159 15.20 -1.89 12.40
C GLU A 159 14.21 -3.04 12.59
N GLN A 160 14.59 -4.23 12.13
CA GLN A 160 13.84 -5.45 12.41
C GLN A 160 14.12 -5.92 13.85
N VAL A 161 13.19 -5.66 14.76
CA VAL A 161 13.34 -5.98 16.19
C VAL A 161 12.88 -7.39 16.57
N THR A 162 12.05 -8.04 15.74
CA THR A 162 11.61 -9.42 15.94
C THR A 162 11.43 -10.13 14.60
N ALA A 163 11.81 -11.41 14.50
CA ALA A 163 11.57 -12.24 13.33
C ALA A 163 10.39 -13.23 13.53
N MET A 164 9.86 -13.33 14.75
CA MET A 164 8.74 -14.20 15.10
C MET A 164 7.78 -13.42 16.00
N PRO A 165 6.61 -13.00 15.48
CA PRO A 165 5.60 -12.29 16.25
C PRO A 165 4.93 -13.14 17.34
#